data_AF-A0A6G1ZL33-F1
#
_entry.id   AF-A0A6G1ZL33-F1
#
_cell.length_a   1.000
_cell.length_b   1.000
_cell.length_c   1.000
_cell.angle_alpha   90.00
_cell.angle_beta   90.00
_cell.angle_gamma   90.00
#
_symmetry.space_group_name_H-M   'P 1'
#
loop_
_entity.id
_entity.type
_entity.pdbx_description
1 polymer ?
#
loop_
_entity_poly.entity_id
_entity_poly.type
_entity_poly.pdbx_seq_one_letter_code
_entity_poly.pdbx_strand_id
1 'polypeptide(L)'
;MAKKGGLTPLWSDKEVERWFNYHIDRAEEKMYILMQRAGEEFVKIAREKGKYNDHTGNLRSSVGYVIVANGKVLSENFELSDKGTDKVTGKQRAKRLTGELATLYNKGFVLIGVAGMKYAVIVEAMENKDVISSAADHAEDWIRKQSKTLFDKLAEKGY
;
A
#
# COMPACT_ATOMS: atom_id res chain seq x y z
N MET A 1 15.19 -19.02 53.89
CA MET A 1 15.95 -18.69 52.66
C MET A 1 16.06 -17.18 52.55
N ALA A 2 17.27 -16.64 52.57
CA ALA A 2 17.52 -15.20 52.53
C ALA A 2 16.98 -14.61 51.21
N LYS A 3 16.17 -13.54 51.30
CA LYS A 3 15.89 -12.68 50.15
C LYS A 3 17.23 -12.19 49.63
N LYS A 4 17.63 -12.62 48.42
CA LYS A 4 18.75 -11.99 47.71
C LYS A 4 18.43 -10.50 47.62
N GLY A 5 19.28 -9.66 48.23
CA GLY A 5 19.07 -8.22 48.42
C GLY A 5 19.20 -7.40 47.13
N GLY A 6 18.46 -7.79 46.08
CA GLY A 6 18.38 -7.06 44.81
C GLY A 6 16.97 -6.51 44.59
N LEU A 7 16.89 -5.38 43.91
CA LEU A 7 15.64 -4.87 43.34
C LEU A 7 15.30 -5.76 42.13
N THR A 8 14.35 -6.68 42.31
CA THR A 8 13.88 -7.55 41.22
C THR A 8 12.63 -6.91 40.57
N PRO A 9 12.61 -6.68 39.25
CA PRO A 9 11.41 -6.23 38.57
C PRO A 9 10.27 -7.25 38.71
N LEU A 10 9.02 -6.77 38.74
CA LEU A 10 7.83 -7.62 38.89
C LEU A 10 7.46 -8.37 37.60
N TRP A 11 8.06 -8.02 36.47
CA TRP A 11 7.81 -8.61 35.16
C TRP A 11 8.95 -9.52 34.72
N SER A 12 8.58 -10.59 34.02
CA SER A 12 9.47 -11.47 33.28
C SER A 12 9.75 -10.95 31.87
N ASP A 13 10.84 -11.44 31.26
CA ASP A 13 11.18 -11.10 29.86
C ASP A 13 10.03 -11.40 28.90
N LYS A 14 9.26 -12.47 29.15
CA LYS A 14 8.09 -12.84 28.35
C LYS A 14 6.95 -11.83 28.46
N GLU A 15 6.76 -11.22 29.62
CA GLU A 15 5.73 -10.18 29.81
C GLU A 15 6.13 -8.89 29.11
N VAL A 16 7.41 -8.54 29.15
CA VAL A 16 7.97 -7.41 28.41
C VAL A 16 7.83 -7.63 26.89
N GLU A 17 8.20 -8.82 26.40
CA GLU A 17 8.04 -9.18 24.99
C GLU A 17 6.58 -9.09 24.53
N ARG A 18 5.64 -9.64 25.31
CA ARG A 18 4.20 -9.54 25.01
C ARG A 18 3.72 -8.10 24.95
N TRP A 19 4.19 -7.25 25.86
CA TRP A 19 3.85 -5.84 25.88
C TRP A 19 4.34 -5.12 24.61
N PHE A 20 5.59 -5.37 24.18
CA PHE A 20 6.11 -4.82 22.93
C PHE A 20 5.34 -5.33 21.72
N ASN A 21 5.11 -6.64 21.61
CA ASN A 21 4.39 -7.24 20.49
C ASN A 21 2.97 -6.66 20.37
N TYR A 22 2.26 -6.48 21.49
CA TYR A 22 0.94 -5.84 21.48
C TYR A 22 0.96 -4.43 20.86
N HIS A 23 1.97 -3.62 21.16
CA HIS A 23 2.08 -2.26 20.59
C HIS A 23 2.54 -2.29 19.13
N ILE A 24 3.43 -3.22 18.77
CA ILE A 24 3.87 -3.44 17.38
C ILE A 24 2.67 -3.85 16.52
N ASP A 25 1.90 -4.85 16.93
CA ASP A 25 0.73 -5.33 16.19
C ASP A 25 -0.28 -4.20 15.93
N ARG A 26 -0.52 -3.35 16.95
CA ARG A 26 -1.40 -2.18 16.81
C ARG A 26 -0.82 -1.13 15.87
N ALA A 27 0.48 -0.89 15.90
CA ALA A 27 1.12 0.03 14.98
C ALA A 27 1.02 -0.50 13.54
N GLU A 28 1.30 -1.78 13.31
CA GLU A 28 1.18 -2.45 12.03
C GLU A 28 -0.27 -2.41 11.49
N GLU A 29 -1.27 -2.64 12.35
CA GLU A 29 -2.69 -2.51 11.97
C GLU A 29 -3.02 -1.09 11.46
N LYS A 30 -2.52 -0.05 12.13
CA LYS A 30 -2.76 1.34 11.70
C LYS A 30 -1.99 1.69 10.42
N MET A 31 -0.78 1.19 10.25
CA MET A 31 -0.03 1.33 9.00
C MET A 31 -0.78 0.66 7.85
N TYR A 32 -1.29 -0.55 8.05
CA TYR A 32 -2.11 -1.26 7.07
C TYR A 32 -3.36 -0.45 6.67
N ILE A 33 -4.13 0.05 7.64
CA ILE A 33 -5.34 0.85 7.37
C ILE A 33 -5.01 2.13 6.58
N LEU A 34 -3.90 2.80 6.92
CA LEU A 34 -3.42 3.98 6.20
C LEU A 34 -3.10 3.63 4.74
N MET A 35 -2.32 2.58 4.50
CA MET A 35 -1.95 2.14 3.16
C MET A 35 -3.17 1.69 2.35
N GLN A 36 -4.14 1.02 2.98
CA GLN A 36 -5.39 0.63 2.33
C GLN A 36 -6.17 1.86 1.86
N ARG A 37 -6.33 2.88 2.72
CA ARG A 37 -7.01 4.13 2.33
C ARG A 37 -6.31 4.86 1.19
N ALA A 38 -4.97 4.93 1.22
CA ALA A 38 -4.20 5.51 0.13
C ALA A 38 -4.39 4.73 -1.18
N GLY A 39 -4.40 3.39 -1.12
CA GLY A 39 -4.64 2.53 -2.27
C GLY A 39 -6.04 2.67 -2.86
N GLU A 40 -7.08 2.74 -2.03
CA GLU A 40 -8.46 2.95 -2.48
C GLU A 40 -8.62 4.31 -3.17
N GLU A 41 -8.09 5.39 -2.59
CA GLU A 41 -8.12 6.71 -3.23
C GLU A 41 -7.27 6.75 -4.51
N PHE A 42 -6.13 6.06 -4.55
CA PHE A 42 -5.34 5.90 -5.78
C PHE A 42 -6.19 5.31 -6.91
N VAL A 43 -6.86 4.18 -6.67
CA VAL A 43 -7.70 3.52 -7.69
C VAL A 43 -8.86 4.42 -8.11
N LYS A 44 -9.51 5.07 -7.15
CA LYS A 44 -10.61 6.00 -7.42
C LYS A 44 -10.17 7.16 -8.32
N ILE A 45 -9.08 7.85 -7.98
CA ILE A 45 -8.56 8.97 -8.77
C ILE A 45 -8.14 8.52 -10.17
N ALA A 46 -7.43 7.39 -10.28
CA ALA A 46 -6.99 6.84 -11.56
C ALA A 46 -8.19 6.54 -12.48
N ARG A 47 -9.30 6.05 -11.93
CA ARG A 47 -10.53 5.78 -12.69
C ARG A 47 -11.29 7.04 -13.07
N GLU A 48 -11.40 8.00 -12.16
CA GLU A 48 -12.06 9.28 -12.40
C GLU A 48 -11.33 10.11 -13.47
N LYS A 49 -10.00 10.10 -13.44
CA LYS A 49 -9.16 10.84 -14.40
C LYS A 49 -8.91 10.08 -15.71
N GLY A 50 -9.15 8.77 -15.73
CA GLY A 50 -8.89 7.86 -16.86
C GLY A 50 -9.78 8.09 -18.10
N LYS A 51 -9.59 9.21 -18.78
CA LYS A 51 -10.35 9.65 -19.98
C LYS A 51 -9.82 9.06 -21.30
N TYR A 52 -9.13 7.93 -21.23
CA TYR A 52 -8.56 7.24 -22.40
C TYR A 52 -9.53 6.23 -23.03
N ASN A 53 -9.30 5.94 -24.32
CA ASN A 53 -10.06 4.95 -25.06
C ASN A 53 -9.48 3.56 -24.75
N ASP A 54 -10.27 2.70 -24.11
CA ASP A 54 -9.86 1.34 -23.77
C ASP A 54 -10.91 0.36 -24.29
N HIS A 55 -10.79 0.04 -25.58
CA HIS A 55 -11.73 -0.85 -26.27
C HIS A 55 -11.74 -2.26 -25.68
N THR A 56 -10.59 -2.73 -25.20
CA THR A 56 -10.46 -4.07 -24.60
C THR A 56 -10.86 -4.12 -23.13
N GLY A 57 -10.86 -2.97 -22.44
CA GLY A 57 -11.04 -2.87 -20.99
C GLY A 57 -9.80 -3.31 -20.19
N ASN A 58 -8.71 -3.70 -20.85
CA ASN A 58 -7.52 -4.23 -20.19
C ASN A 58 -6.73 -3.17 -19.44
N LEU A 59 -6.70 -1.92 -19.94
CA LEU A 59 -5.97 -0.87 -19.23
C LEU A 59 -6.65 -0.56 -17.89
N ARG A 60 -7.97 -0.31 -17.92
CA ARG A 60 -8.76 -0.04 -16.72
C ARG A 60 -8.74 -1.21 -15.74
N SER A 61 -8.85 -2.44 -16.25
CA SER A 61 -8.83 -3.65 -15.41
C SER A 61 -7.45 -3.98 -14.84
N SER A 62 -6.40 -3.35 -15.38
CA SER A 62 -5.03 -3.48 -14.88
C SER A 62 -4.67 -2.41 -13.83
N VAL A 63 -5.57 -1.45 -13.59
CA VAL A 63 -5.41 -0.43 -12.55
C VAL A 63 -5.83 -1.03 -11.21
N GLY A 64 -4.93 -0.95 -10.23
CA GLY A 64 -5.16 -1.49 -8.90
C GLY A 64 -4.04 -1.14 -7.94
N TYR A 65 -4.10 -1.71 -6.74
CA TYR A 65 -3.01 -1.63 -5.79
C TYR A 65 -2.78 -2.94 -5.03
N VAL A 66 -1.58 -3.08 -4.46
CA VAL A 66 -1.19 -4.18 -3.58
C VAL A 66 -0.47 -3.62 -2.35
N ILE A 67 -0.81 -4.14 -1.17
CA ILE A 67 -0.09 -3.86 0.08
C ILE A 67 0.84 -5.03 0.36
N VAL A 68 2.12 -4.73 0.50
CA VAL A 68 3.18 -5.70 0.81
C VAL A 68 3.77 -5.35 2.18
N ALA A 69 3.95 -6.35 3.03
CA ALA A 69 4.72 -6.22 4.26
C ALA A 69 5.77 -7.33 4.32
N ASN A 70 7.04 -6.94 4.46
CA ASN A 70 8.15 -7.88 4.62
C ASN A 70 8.19 -8.98 3.53
N GLY A 71 8.03 -8.58 2.26
CA GLY A 71 8.01 -9.48 1.10
C GLY A 71 6.74 -10.33 0.93
N LYS A 72 5.72 -10.14 1.78
CA LYS A 72 4.43 -10.85 1.68
C LYS A 72 3.33 -9.90 1.27
N VAL A 73 2.51 -10.32 0.29
CA VAL A 73 1.29 -9.60 -0.06
C VAL A 73 0.28 -9.77 1.07
N LEU A 74 -0.15 -8.65 1.66
CA LEU A 74 -1.21 -8.61 2.68
C LEU A 74 -2.60 -8.51 2.05
N SER A 75 -2.74 -7.65 1.05
CA SER A 75 -4.01 -7.45 0.33
C SER A 75 -3.77 -6.90 -1.07
N GLU A 76 -4.76 -7.08 -1.94
CA GLU A 76 -4.78 -6.58 -3.31
C GLU A 76 -6.17 -6.05 -3.66
N ASN A 77 -6.22 -5.00 -4.47
CA ASN A 77 -7.46 -4.47 -5.04
C ASN A 77 -7.29 -4.38 -6.56
N PHE A 78 -8.01 -5.25 -7.27
CA PHE A 78 -8.09 -5.27 -8.72
C PHE A 78 -9.53 -5.59 -9.13
N GLU A 79 -10.16 -4.68 -9.86
CA GLU A 79 -11.51 -4.89 -10.38
C GLU A 79 -11.49 -4.88 -11.90
N LEU A 80 -12.41 -5.64 -12.48
CA LEU A 80 -12.58 -5.64 -13.93
C LEU A 80 -13.34 -4.38 -14.31
N SER A 81 -12.99 -3.80 -15.46
CA SER A 81 -13.75 -2.71 -16.04
C SER A 81 -15.16 -3.18 -16.42
N ASP A 82 -16.15 -2.31 -16.25
CA ASP A 82 -17.51 -2.58 -16.72
C ASP A 82 -17.62 -2.64 -18.26
N LYS A 83 -16.60 -2.14 -18.96
CA LYS A 83 -16.55 -2.05 -20.42
C LYS A 83 -15.36 -2.80 -20.99
N GLY A 84 -15.51 -3.21 -22.25
CA GLY A 84 -14.44 -3.84 -23.03
C GLY A 84 -14.61 -5.34 -23.22
N THR A 85 -13.91 -5.87 -24.22
CA THR A 85 -14.10 -7.23 -24.73
C THR A 85 -13.30 -8.30 -24.00
N ASP A 86 -12.20 -7.94 -23.32
CA ASP A 86 -11.28 -8.89 -22.68
C ASP A 86 -11.26 -8.68 -21.16
N LYS A 87 -10.71 -7.54 -20.69
CA LYS A 87 -10.60 -7.12 -19.28
C LYS A 87 -9.70 -8.02 -18.41
N VAL A 88 -9.81 -9.34 -18.57
CA VAL A 88 -9.15 -10.35 -17.76
C VAL A 88 -7.64 -10.32 -17.98
N THR A 89 -7.18 -10.15 -19.22
CA THR A 89 -5.74 -10.03 -19.51
C THR A 89 -5.11 -8.87 -18.76
N GLY A 90 -5.81 -7.73 -18.67
CA GLY A 90 -5.36 -6.55 -17.91
C GLY A 90 -5.11 -6.87 -16.44
N LYS A 91 -6.11 -7.45 -15.77
CA LYS A 91 -6.03 -7.83 -14.36
C LYS A 91 -4.93 -8.88 -14.12
N GLN A 92 -4.83 -9.89 -14.97
CA GLN A 92 -3.80 -10.93 -14.84
C GLN A 92 -2.38 -10.37 -14.98
N ARG A 93 -2.15 -9.46 -15.94
CA ARG A 93 -0.86 -8.81 -16.13
C ARG A 93 -0.48 -7.94 -14.93
N ALA A 94 -1.43 -7.19 -14.39
CA ALA A 94 -1.20 -6.38 -13.20
C ALA A 94 -0.81 -7.25 -12.00
N LYS A 95 -1.58 -8.32 -11.72
CA LYS A 95 -1.28 -9.26 -10.64
C LYS A 95 0.10 -9.90 -10.77
N ARG A 96 0.47 -10.31 -11.98
CA ARG A 96 1.79 -10.88 -12.24
C ARG A 96 2.89 -9.86 -11.94
N LEU A 97 2.77 -8.64 -12.48
CA LEU A 97 3.75 -7.58 -12.26
C LEU A 97 3.89 -7.24 -10.77
N THR A 98 2.78 -7.08 -10.04
CA THR A 98 2.84 -6.78 -8.61
C THR A 98 3.37 -7.94 -7.78
N GLY A 99 3.11 -9.19 -8.19
CA GLY A 99 3.72 -10.37 -7.56
C GLY A 99 5.24 -10.39 -7.72
N GLU A 100 5.73 -10.09 -8.94
CA GLU A 100 7.18 -9.97 -9.21
C GLU A 100 7.78 -8.82 -8.37
N LEU A 101 7.14 -7.66 -8.35
CA LEU A 101 7.59 -6.49 -7.57
C LEU A 101 7.58 -6.73 -6.06
N ALA A 102 6.59 -7.45 -5.51
CA ALA A 102 6.50 -7.72 -4.08
C ALA A 102 7.75 -8.45 -3.55
N THR A 103 8.38 -9.29 -4.38
CA THR A 103 9.62 -10.00 -4.01
C THR A 103 10.83 -9.08 -3.83
N LEU A 104 10.81 -7.89 -4.45
CA LEU A 104 11.89 -6.90 -4.34
C LEU A 104 11.82 -6.12 -3.02
N TYR A 105 10.64 -6.07 -2.39
CA TYR A 105 10.39 -5.31 -1.16
C TYR A 105 10.32 -6.23 0.06
N ASN A 106 11.48 -6.68 0.53
CA ASN A 106 11.60 -7.68 1.61
C ASN A 106 11.50 -7.12 3.04
N LYS A 107 11.40 -5.81 3.22
CA LYS A 107 11.34 -5.14 4.52
C LYS A 107 10.34 -3.99 4.53
N GLY A 108 9.62 -3.86 5.64
CA GLY A 108 8.68 -2.76 5.87
C GLY A 108 7.39 -2.91 5.08
N PHE A 109 6.54 -1.88 5.19
CA PHE A 109 5.28 -1.75 4.47
C PHE A 109 5.49 -0.99 3.15
N VAL A 110 4.94 -1.52 2.07
CA VAL A 110 4.98 -0.92 0.74
C VAL A 110 3.58 -0.96 0.13
N LEU A 111 3.14 0.18 -0.39
CA LEU A 111 1.97 0.28 -1.25
C LEU A 111 2.43 0.33 -2.71
N ILE A 112 1.99 -0.64 -3.51
CA ILE A 112 2.27 -0.70 -4.95
C ILE A 112 0.99 -0.32 -5.68
N GLY A 113 0.91 0.92 -6.18
CA GLY A 113 -0.11 1.33 -7.17
C GLY A 113 0.35 0.96 -8.58
N VAL A 114 -0.52 0.38 -9.40
CA VAL A 114 -0.12 -0.19 -10.70
C VAL A 114 -1.14 0.05 -11.80
N ALA A 115 -0.64 0.21 -13.03
CA ALA A 115 -1.36 0.00 -14.27
C ALA A 115 -0.58 -1.04 -15.10
N GLY A 116 -1.05 -2.29 -15.11
CA GLY A 116 -0.28 -3.46 -15.57
C GLY A 116 -0.08 -3.60 -17.10
N MET A 117 -0.63 -2.70 -17.91
CA MET A 117 -0.46 -2.76 -19.37
C MET A 117 0.73 -1.92 -19.83
N LYS A 118 1.63 -2.53 -20.62
CA LYS A 118 2.85 -1.86 -21.14
C LYS A 118 2.60 -0.53 -21.85
N TYR A 119 1.45 -0.40 -22.53
CA TYR A 119 1.08 0.81 -23.25
C TYR A 119 0.50 1.91 -22.34
N ALA A 120 0.34 1.68 -21.03
CA ALA A 120 -0.08 2.72 -20.08
C ALA A 120 0.82 3.95 -20.16
N VAL A 121 2.13 3.75 -20.21
CA VAL A 121 3.13 4.82 -20.35
C VAL A 121 2.96 5.60 -21.66
N ILE A 122 2.60 4.91 -22.75
CA ILE A 122 2.35 5.55 -24.05
C ILE A 122 1.10 6.43 -23.96
N VAL A 123 0.03 5.94 -23.32
CA VAL A 123 -1.20 6.71 -23.12
C VAL A 123 -0.94 7.96 -22.26
N GLU A 124 -0.12 7.86 -21.22
CA GLU A 124 0.25 9.01 -20.40
C GLU A 124 1.13 10.01 -21.14
N ALA A 125 2.24 9.54 -21.73
CA ALA A 125 3.26 10.43 -22.29
C ALA A 125 2.87 10.99 -23.66
N MET A 126 2.26 10.17 -24.53
CA MET A 126 2.03 10.55 -25.92
C MET A 126 0.60 11.07 -26.16
N GLU A 127 -0.40 10.48 -25.51
CA GLU A 127 -1.79 10.95 -25.66
C GLU A 127 -2.16 12.06 -24.65
N ASN A 128 -1.25 12.40 -23.74
CA ASN A 128 -1.45 13.37 -22.66
C ASN A 128 -2.70 13.05 -21.82
N LYS A 129 -2.92 11.76 -21.53
CA LYS A 129 -4.07 11.27 -20.76
C LYS A 129 -3.59 10.67 -19.46
N ASP A 130 -4.27 11.02 -18.37
CA ASP A 130 -3.93 10.48 -17.06
C ASP A 130 -4.32 8.99 -16.96
N VAL A 131 -3.35 8.14 -16.59
CA VAL A 131 -3.61 6.73 -16.30
C VAL A 131 -3.49 6.47 -14.81
N ILE A 132 -2.33 6.78 -14.22
CA ILE A 132 -2.09 6.67 -12.78
C ILE A 132 -1.25 7.82 -12.21
N SER A 133 -0.67 8.69 -13.04
CA SER A 133 0.26 9.73 -12.59
C SER A 133 -0.35 10.63 -11.52
N SER A 134 -1.53 11.21 -11.76
CA SER A 134 -2.18 12.03 -10.74
C SER A 134 -2.57 11.24 -9.48
N ALA A 135 -2.93 9.97 -9.65
CA ALA A 135 -3.27 9.11 -8.54
C ALA A 135 -2.04 8.83 -7.67
N ALA A 136 -0.89 8.60 -8.30
CA ALA A 136 0.40 8.40 -7.64
C ALA A 136 0.81 9.66 -6.86
N ASP A 137 0.78 10.83 -7.50
CA ASP A 137 1.08 12.11 -6.86
C ASP A 137 0.20 12.34 -5.63
N HIS A 138 -1.11 12.11 -5.78
CA HIS A 138 -2.05 12.28 -4.67
C HIS A 138 -1.79 11.30 -3.52
N ALA A 139 -1.55 10.02 -3.82
CA ALA A 139 -1.26 9.01 -2.82
C ALA A 139 0.05 9.30 -2.07
N GLU A 140 1.09 9.73 -2.79
CA GLU A 140 2.36 10.13 -2.20
C GLU A 140 2.18 11.33 -1.26
N ASP A 141 1.52 12.39 -1.74
CA ASP A 141 1.23 13.59 -0.94
C ASP A 141 0.43 13.25 0.32
N TRP A 142 -0.57 12.37 0.18
CA TRP A 142 -1.41 11.97 1.29
C TRP A 142 -0.62 11.19 2.33
N ILE A 143 0.16 10.18 1.92
CA ILE A 143 1.03 9.40 2.82
C ILE A 143 2.01 10.34 3.53
N ARG A 144 2.68 11.25 2.80
CA ARG A 144 3.61 12.23 3.38
C ARG A 144 2.94 13.09 4.46
N LYS A 145 1.73 13.61 4.20
CA LYS A 145 0.97 14.42 5.17
C LYS A 145 0.57 13.62 6.41
N GLN A 146 0.12 12.38 6.24
CA GLN A 146 -0.23 11.52 7.38
C GLN A 146 1.00 11.14 8.20
N SER A 147 2.12 10.80 7.55
CA SER A 147 3.39 10.51 8.22
C SER A 147 3.89 11.72 9.01
N LYS A 148 3.85 12.92 8.42
CA LYS A 148 4.24 14.16 9.12
C LYS A 148 3.37 14.38 10.36
N THR A 149 2.05 14.28 10.22
CA THR A 149 1.11 14.43 11.35
C THR A 149 1.39 13.43 12.47
N LEU A 150 1.76 12.19 12.13
CA LEU A 150 2.13 11.17 13.12
C LEU A 150 3.41 11.57 13.86
N PHE A 151 4.48 11.92 13.14
CA PHE A 151 5.77 12.24 13.74
C PHE A 151 5.73 13.55 14.56
N ASP A 152 4.98 14.55 14.12
CA ASP A 152 4.78 15.78 14.87
C ASP A 152 4.11 15.47 16.24
N LYS A 153 3.08 14.62 16.26
CA LYS A 153 2.41 14.19 17.50
C LYS A 153 3.29 13.33 18.41
N LEU A 154 4.24 12.59 17.86
CA LEU A 154 5.21 11.82 18.65
C LEU A 154 6.21 12.77 19.32
N ALA A 155 6.74 13.73 18.56
CA ALA A 155 7.65 14.75 19.07
C ALA A 155 7.01 15.60 20.18
N GLU A 156 5.73 16.01 20.02
CA GLU A 156 4.97 16.72 21.06
C GLU A 156 4.86 15.94 22.38
N LYS A 157 4.90 14.60 22.30
CA LYS A 157 4.86 13.70 23.46
C LYS A 157 6.24 13.35 24.03
N GLY A 158 7.31 13.92 23.47
CA GLY A 158 8.68 13.69 23.90
C GLY A 158 9.30 12.37 23.42
N TYR A 159 8.78 11.80 22.33
CA TYR A 159 9.36 10.64 21.65
C TYR A 159 10.15 11.06 20.41
#